data_AF-A0A7J9MST4-F1
#
_entry.id   AF-A0A7J9MST4-F1
#
_cell.length_a   1.000
_cell.length_b   1.000
_cell.length_c   1.000
_cell.angle_alpha   90.00
_cell.angle_beta   90.00
_cell.angle_gamma   90.00
#
_symmetry.space_group_name_H-M   'P 1'
#
loop_
_entity.id
_entity.type
_entity.pdbx_description
1 polymer ?
#
loop_
_entity_poly.entity_id
_entity_poly.type
_entity_poly.pdbx_seq_one_letter_code
_entity_poly.pdbx_strand_id
1 'polypeptide(L)'
;LVAPAKPTPYEQKLLSDIDDQASLRFQAPVINFYQYELSMKGKDPAEVIREALAQTLVCYYPFAGRLREGANGKLIVDCTGEGVMFIKADADVTLEQFGEPLRPPFPCSDELLYNVPGSEGMLNCPLLLI
;
A
#
# COMPACT_ATOMS: atom_id res chain seq x y z
N LEU A 1 8.36 -2.93 6.93
CA LEU A 1 7.56 -3.73 5.96
C LEU A 1 6.64 -4.65 6.72
N VAL A 2 5.45 -4.93 6.19
CA VAL A 2 4.54 -5.96 6.70
C VAL A 2 4.61 -7.16 5.77
N ALA A 3 5.19 -8.25 6.26
CA ALA A 3 5.31 -9.50 5.54
C ALA A 3 4.02 -10.34 5.67
N PRO A 4 3.78 -11.32 4.77
CA PRO A 4 2.70 -12.29 4.93
C PRO A 4 2.81 -13.04 6.27
N ALA A 5 1.67 -13.28 6.93
CA ALA A 5 1.63 -13.96 8.23
C ALA A 5 2.03 -15.44 8.18
N LYS A 6 2.11 -16.02 6.98
CA LYS A 6 2.52 -17.40 6.72
C LYS A 6 3.42 -17.43 5.48
N PRO A 7 4.29 -18.44 5.32
CA PRO A 7 5.07 -18.61 4.10
C PRO A 7 4.18 -18.64 2.86
N THR A 8 4.62 -17.96 1.80
CA THR A 8 3.96 -17.89 0.50
C THR A 8 4.84 -18.49 -0.57
N PRO A 9 4.29 -18.96 -1.71
CA PRO A 9 5.10 -19.45 -2.82
C PRO A 9 6.10 -18.40 -3.30
N TYR A 10 7.34 -18.83 -3.52
CA TYR A 10 8.33 -18.04 -4.25
C TYR A 10 8.18 -18.33 -5.74
N GLU A 11 7.77 -17.32 -6.51
CA GLU A 11 7.60 -17.45 -7.96
C GLU A 11 7.61 -16.08 -8.65
N GLN A 12 7.71 -16.12 -9.98
CA GLN A 12 7.65 -14.94 -10.83
C GLN A 12 6.34 -14.95 -11.60
N LYS A 13 5.55 -13.88 -11.46
CA LYS A 13 4.29 -13.70 -12.18
C LYS A 13 4.45 -12.64 -13.25
N LEU A 14 4.27 -13.03 -14.51
CA LEU A 14 4.21 -12.09 -15.62
C LEU A 14 2.93 -11.27 -15.51
N LEU A 15 3.03 -9.95 -15.70
CA LEU A 15 1.84 -9.11 -15.85
C LEU A 15 1.14 -9.43 -17.16
N SER A 16 -0.18 -9.28 -17.19
CA SER A 16 -0.94 -9.38 -18.44
C SER A 16 -0.56 -8.22 -19.38
N ASP A 17 -0.87 -8.33 -20.67
CA ASP A 17 -0.59 -7.24 -21.62
C ASP A 17 -1.43 -5.98 -21.32
N ILE A 18 -2.55 -6.12 -20.60
CA ILE A 18 -3.34 -4.98 -20.12
C ILE A 18 -2.58 -4.25 -19.01
N ASP A 19 -2.01 -4.99 -18.06
CA ASP A 19 -1.34 -4.43 -16.88
C ASP A 19 0.08 -3.91 -17.20
N ASP A 20 0.69 -4.36 -18.30
CA ASP A 20 2.06 -4.05 -18.70
C ASP A 20 2.21 -2.70 -19.45
N GLN A 21 1.10 -1.99 -19.66
CA GLN A 21 1.07 -0.71 -20.38
C GLN A 21 1.87 0.38 -19.64
N ALA A 22 2.70 1.11 -20.39
CA ALA A 22 3.52 2.19 -19.84
C ALA A 22 2.69 3.29 -19.12
N SER A 23 1.46 3.55 -19.58
CA SER A 23 0.54 4.52 -18.97
C SER A 23 0.01 4.10 -17.59
N LEU A 24 0.11 2.81 -17.24
CA LEU A 24 -0.30 2.27 -15.94
C LEU A 24 0.86 2.19 -14.94
N ARG A 25 2.06 2.65 -15.34
CA ARG A 25 3.27 2.60 -14.51
C ARG A 25 3.34 3.77 -13.51
N PHE A 26 2.35 3.85 -12.62
CA PHE A 26 2.27 4.85 -11.56
C PHE A 26 1.66 4.27 -10.29
N GLN A 27 1.95 4.88 -9.14
CA GLN A 27 1.25 4.58 -7.90
C GLN A 27 0.00 5.45 -7.81
N ALA A 28 -1.18 4.84 -7.69
CA ALA A 28 -2.44 5.56 -7.55
C ALA A 28 -2.69 5.85 -6.06
N PRO A 29 -2.61 7.12 -5.60
CA PRO A 29 -2.86 7.44 -4.20
C PRO A 29 -4.35 7.34 -3.87
N VAL A 30 -4.67 6.80 -2.71
CA VAL A 30 -6.03 6.72 -2.17
C VAL A 30 -6.01 7.07 -0.69
N ILE A 31 -6.89 7.97 -0.28
CA ILE A 31 -7.09 8.33 1.14
C ILE A 31 -8.46 7.78 1.57
N ASN A 32 -8.48 7.01 2.65
CA ASN A 32 -9.71 6.51 3.26
C ASN A 32 -9.83 7.08 4.67
N PHE A 33 -10.92 7.78 4.95
CA PHE A 33 -11.22 8.32 6.27
C PHE A 33 -12.19 7.42 7.02
N TYR A 34 -11.93 7.23 8.32
CA TYR A 34 -12.76 6.45 9.21
C TYR A 34 -13.04 7.26 10.47
N GLN A 35 -14.32 7.39 10.84
CA GLN A 35 -14.70 8.01 12.10
C GLN A 35 -14.41 7.06 13.27
N TYR A 36 -14.09 7.64 14.42
CA TYR A 36 -13.88 6.87 15.63
C TYR A 36 -15.20 6.27 16.14
N GLU A 37 -15.15 4.98 16.46
CA GLU A 37 -16.27 4.22 17.02
C GLU A 37 -15.93 3.76 18.45
N LEU A 38 -16.88 3.84 19.37
CA LEU A 38 -16.68 3.44 20.77
C LEU A 38 -16.27 1.97 20.93
N SER A 39 -16.66 1.11 20.00
CA SER A 39 -16.27 -0.31 19.95
C SER A 39 -14.76 -0.52 19.74
N MET A 40 -14.05 0.51 19.28
CA MET A 40 -12.60 0.50 19.05
C MET A 40 -11.81 1.03 20.25
N LYS A 41 -12.48 1.34 21.37
CA LYS A 41 -11.82 1.84 22.58
C LYS A 41 -10.68 0.91 23.02
N GLY A 42 -9.48 1.48 23.16
CA GLY A 42 -8.28 0.76 23.59
C GLY A 42 -7.58 -0.06 22.51
N LYS A 43 -8.06 -0.01 21.25
CA LYS A 43 -7.37 -0.59 20.10
C LYS A 43 -6.62 0.50 19.35
N ASP A 44 -5.39 0.20 18.95
CA ASP A 44 -4.63 1.02 18.01
C ASP A 44 -5.02 0.63 16.57
N PRO A 45 -5.64 1.53 15.79
CA PRO A 45 -6.02 1.23 14.41
C PRO A 45 -4.84 0.77 13.54
N ALA A 46 -3.63 1.31 13.78
CA ALA A 46 -2.46 0.96 13.01
C ALA A 46 -2.06 -0.51 13.24
N GLU A 47 -2.14 -1.00 14.49
CA GLU A 47 -1.86 -2.39 14.82
C GLU A 47 -2.91 -3.34 14.22
N VAL A 48 -4.19 -2.95 14.28
CA VAL A 48 -5.30 -3.71 13.68
C VAL A 48 -5.10 -3.85 12.17
N ILE A 49 -4.78 -2.75 11.47
CA ILE A 49 -4.53 -2.78 10.03
C ILE A 49 -3.28 -3.61 9.73
N ARG A 50 -2.20 -3.44 10.50
CA ARG A 50 -0.95 -4.20 10.30
C ARG A 50 -1.16 -5.71 10.39
N GLU A 51 -1.92 -6.16 11.39
CA GLU A 51 -2.24 -7.58 11.58
C GLU A 51 -3.15 -8.11 10.46
N ALA A 52 -4.20 -7.37 10.11
CA ALA A 52 -5.12 -7.74 9.04
C ALA A 52 -4.40 -7.81 7.67
N LEU A 53 -3.48 -6.88 7.43
CA LEU A 53 -2.65 -6.83 6.22
C LEU A 53 -1.74 -8.05 6.12
N ALA A 54 -1.03 -8.41 7.19
CA ALA A 54 -0.19 -9.61 7.21
C ALA A 54 -0.99 -10.88 6.89
N GLN A 55 -2.21 -11.01 7.44
CA GLN A 55 -3.09 -12.15 7.15
C GLN A 55 -3.60 -12.13 5.70
N THR A 56 -3.98 -10.96 5.19
CA THR A 56 -4.48 -10.77 3.82
C THR A 56 -3.40 -11.10 2.79
N LEU A 57 -2.15 -10.72 3.05
CA LEU A 57 -1.00 -11.00 2.18
C LEU A 57 -0.70 -12.49 2.02
N VAL A 58 -1.26 -13.39 2.83
CA VAL A 58 -1.17 -14.83 2.56
C VAL A 58 -1.96 -15.19 1.29
N CYS A 59 -3.14 -14.60 1.11
CA CYS A 59 -3.98 -14.82 -0.07
C CYS A 59 -3.54 -13.94 -1.25
N TYR A 60 -3.05 -12.73 -0.96
CA TYR A 60 -2.64 -11.71 -1.94
C TYR A 60 -1.12 -11.53 -1.97
N TYR A 61 -0.38 -12.63 -1.85
CA TYR A 61 1.08 -12.62 -1.72
C TYR A 61 1.88 -11.92 -2.82
N PRO A 62 1.40 -11.77 -4.09
CA PRO A 62 2.15 -11.00 -5.07
C PRO A 62 2.40 -9.55 -4.62
N PHE A 63 1.50 -8.95 -3.85
CA PHE A 63 1.70 -7.60 -3.30
C PHE A 63 2.89 -7.49 -2.34
N ALA A 64 3.28 -8.59 -1.70
CA ALA A 64 4.47 -8.65 -0.85
C ALA A 64 5.78 -8.83 -1.64
N GLY A 65 5.72 -8.90 -2.97
CA GLY A 65 6.86 -8.99 -3.86
C GLY A 65 7.39 -7.64 -4.35
N ARG A 66 8.14 -7.66 -5.44
CA ARG A 66 8.67 -6.47 -6.12
C ARG A 66 8.39 -6.54 -7.61
N LEU A 67 8.05 -5.41 -8.22
CA LEU A 67 7.99 -5.33 -9.67
C LEU A 67 9.40 -5.33 -10.25
N ARG A 68 9.63 -6.11 -11.29
CA ARG A 68 10.87 -6.19 -12.05
C ARG A 68 10.57 -6.06 -13.52
N GLU A 69 11.59 -5.64 -14.26
CA GLU A 69 11.54 -5.59 -15.72
C GLU A 69 12.34 -6.76 -16.29
N GLY A 70 11.69 -7.56 -17.14
CA GLY A 70 12.29 -8.68 -17.86
C GLY A 70 12.74 -8.31 -19.26
N ALA A 71 12.95 -9.32 -20.11
CA ALA A 71 13.29 -9.11 -21.51
C ALA A 71 12.19 -8.31 -22.24
N ASN A 72 12.60 -7.42 -23.15
CA ASN A 72 11.72 -6.57 -23.95
C ASN A 72 10.77 -5.67 -23.13
N GLY A 73 11.13 -5.33 -21.90
CA GLY A 73 10.35 -4.42 -21.05
C GLY A 73 9.15 -5.06 -20.36
N LYS A 74 8.98 -6.39 -20.46
CA LYS A 74 7.88 -7.14 -19.84
C LYS A 74 7.95 -7.04 -18.32
N LEU A 75 6.89 -6.55 -17.69
CA LEU A 75 6.83 -6.47 -16.23
C LEU A 75 6.53 -7.82 -15.57
N ILE A 76 7.21 -8.05 -14.45
CA ILE A 76 7.18 -9.29 -13.67
C ILE A 76 7.05 -8.93 -12.20
N VAL A 77 6.15 -9.58 -11.46
CA VAL A 77 6.20 -9.56 -10.00
C VAL A 77 7.06 -10.71 -9.52
N ASP A 78 8.20 -10.39 -8.92
CA ASP A 78 9.02 -11.34 -8.17
C ASP A 78 8.42 -11.50 -6.76
N CYS A 79 7.72 -12.60 -6.53
CA CYS A 79 6.97 -12.86 -5.30
C CYS A 79 7.91 -13.34 -4.18
N THR A 80 8.72 -12.42 -3.65
CA THR A 80 9.74 -12.67 -2.62
C THR A 80 9.17 -12.83 -1.21
N GLY A 81 7.96 -12.32 -0.97
CA GLY A 81 7.36 -12.28 0.37
C GLY A 81 8.00 -11.24 1.31
N GLU A 82 8.84 -10.32 0.79
CA GLU A 82 9.49 -9.25 1.57
C GLU A 82 8.50 -8.33 2.30
N GLY A 83 7.28 -8.21 1.77
CA GLY A 83 6.20 -7.46 2.37
C GLY A 83 5.97 -6.08 1.76
N VAL A 84 4.95 -5.42 2.28
CA VAL A 84 4.47 -4.11 1.84
C VAL A 84 4.99 -3.00 2.74
N MET A 85 5.09 -1.77 2.23
CA MET A 85 5.43 -0.61 3.06
C MET A 85 4.24 -0.23 3.93
N PHE A 86 4.48 -0.03 5.22
CA PHE A 86 3.45 0.38 6.17
C PHE A 86 4.05 1.44 7.09
N ILE A 87 3.46 2.63 7.12
CA ILE A 87 3.87 3.76 7.96
C ILE A 87 2.71 4.13 8.88
N LYS A 88 3.05 4.35 10.15
CA LYS A 88 2.15 4.95 11.13
C LYS A 88 2.60 6.38 11.37
N ALA A 89 1.64 7.31 11.36
CA ALA A 89 1.84 8.70 11.73
C ALA A 89 0.70 9.16 12.64
N ASP A 90 0.98 10.15 13.48
CA ASP A 90 -0.01 10.87 14.27
C ASP A 90 -0.13 12.30 13.71
N ALA A 91 -1.34 12.87 13.75
CA ALA A 91 -1.60 14.21 13.26
C ALA A 91 -2.41 15.01 14.29
N ASP A 92 -2.02 16.24 14.55
CA ASP A 92 -2.72 17.16 15.47
C ASP A 92 -3.86 17.90 14.74
N VAL A 93 -4.78 17.11 14.18
CA VAL A 93 -5.94 17.57 13.43
C VAL A 93 -7.14 16.67 13.70
N THR A 94 -8.33 17.24 13.52
CA THR A 94 -9.61 16.55 13.62
C THR A 94 -10.15 16.22 12.23
N LEU A 95 -11.03 15.23 12.13
CA LEU A 95 -11.58 14.84 10.82
C LEU A 95 -12.45 15.94 10.21
N GLU A 96 -13.12 16.73 11.05
CA GLU A 96 -13.98 17.85 10.67
C GLU A 96 -13.21 18.96 9.94
N GLN A 97 -11.90 19.10 10.21
CA GLN A 97 -11.03 20.04 9.50
C GLN A 97 -10.80 19.65 8.03
N PHE A 98 -11.11 18.41 7.63
CA PHE A 98 -11.07 17.95 6.24
C PHE A 98 -12.39 18.14 5.49
N GLY A 99 -13.41 18.69 6.16
CA GLY A 99 -14.68 19.09 5.56
C GLY A 99 -15.83 18.12 5.80
N GLU A 100 -17.05 18.66 5.78
CA GLU A 100 -18.31 17.92 5.94
C GLU A 100 -19.26 18.27 4.78
N PRO A 101 -19.46 17.38 3.79
CA PRO A 101 -18.90 16.04 3.68
C PRO A 101 -17.43 16.04 3.21
N LEU A 102 -16.69 15.01 3.60
CA LEU A 102 -15.30 14.78 3.14
C LEU A 102 -15.27 14.67 1.61
N ARG A 103 -14.68 15.67 0.95
CA ARG A 103 -14.53 15.70 -0.51
C ARG A 103 -13.13 16.18 -0.91
N PRO A 104 -12.52 15.58 -1.93
CA PRO A 104 -11.27 16.07 -2.47
C PRO A 104 -11.47 17.44 -3.17
N PRO A 105 -10.43 18.30 -3.22
CA PRO A 105 -9.10 18.08 -2.63
C PRO A 105 -9.11 18.23 -1.10
N PHE A 106 -8.37 17.35 -0.42
CA PHE A 106 -8.23 17.40 1.03
C PHE A 106 -7.13 18.38 1.42
N PRO A 107 -7.31 19.17 2.51
CA PRO A 107 -6.21 19.92 3.11
C PRO A 107 -5.01 18.99 3.37
N CYS A 108 -3.79 19.51 3.27
CA CYS A 108 -2.60 18.76 3.70
C CYS A 108 -2.41 17.40 2.98
N SER A 109 -2.91 17.25 1.74
CA SER A 109 -2.87 15.96 1.03
C SER A 109 -1.46 15.40 0.86
N ASP A 110 -0.48 16.28 0.66
CA ASP A 110 0.92 15.88 0.48
C ASP A 110 1.56 15.38 1.79
N GLU A 111 1.03 15.82 2.93
CA GLU A 111 1.44 15.36 4.25
C GLU A 111 0.75 14.02 4.60
N LEU A 112 -0.50 13.83 4.16
CA LEU A 112 -1.21 12.55 4.29
C LEU A 112 -0.64 11.47 3.36
N LEU A 113 -0.27 11.83 2.13
CA LEU A 113 0.30 10.95 1.12
C LEU A 113 1.83 11.05 1.13
N TYR A 114 2.42 10.75 2.28
CA TYR A 114 3.86 10.85 2.46
C TYR A 114 4.61 9.91 1.50
N ASN A 115 5.37 10.50 0.58
CA ASN A 115 6.28 9.76 -0.29
C ASN A 115 7.54 9.38 0.47
N VAL A 116 7.75 8.08 0.67
CA VAL A 116 8.95 7.58 1.36
C VAL A 116 10.16 7.75 0.44
N PRO A 117 11.24 8.40 0.87
CA PRO A 117 12.44 8.52 0.05
C PRO A 117 12.93 7.16 -0.43
N GLY A 118 13.06 7.00 -1.75
CA GLY A 118 13.43 5.73 -2.38
C GLY A 118 12.26 4.79 -2.73
N SER A 119 11.01 5.19 -2.47
CA SER A 119 9.81 4.46 -2.92
C SER A 119 9.08 5.12 -4.10
N GLU A 120 9.67 6.15 -4.69
CA GLU A 120 9.13 6.94 -5.82
C GLU A 120 9.13 6.15 -7.14
N GLY A 121 9.92 5.08 -7.20
CA GLY A 121 10.00 4.19 -8.35
C GLY A 121 8.89 3.14 -8.39
N MET A 122 8.75 2.51 -9.54
CA MET A 122 7.88 1.35 -9.72
C MET A 122 8.67 0.03 -9.66
N LEU A 123 9.87 0.02 -10.22
CA LEU A 123 10.74 -1.16 -10.26
C LEU A 123 11.52 -1.31 -8.96
N ASN A 124 11.58 -2.53 -8.44
CA ASN A 124 12.24 -2.91 -7.19
C ASN A 124 11.70 -2.21 -5.93
N CYS A 125 10.57 -1.48 -6.05
CA CYS A 125 9.87 -0.86 -4.93
C CYS A 125 8.71 -1.77 -4.46
N PRO A 126 8.23 -1.61 -3.20
CA PRO A 126 7.02 -2.27 -2.73
C PRO A 126 5.82 -1.94 -3.63
N LEU A 127 4.99 -2.93 -3.95
CA LEU A 127 3.82 -2.76 -4.81
C LEU A 127 2.65 -2.05 -4.13
N LEU A 128 2.68 -2.00 -2.79
CA LEU A 128 1.66 -1.36 -1.97
C LEU A 128 2.34 -0.60 -0.84
N LEU A 129 1.90 0.65 -0.67
CA LEU A 129 2.33 1.57 0.37
C LEU A 129 1.07 1.95 1.16
N ILE A 130 1.14 1.79 2.47
CA ILE A 130 0.06 2.08 3.42
C ILE A 130 0.60 3.00 4.51
#